data_AF-A0A2E3YAL5-F1
#
_entry.id   AF-A0A2E3YAL5-F1
#
_cell.length_a   1.000
_cell.length_b   1.000
_cell.length_c   1.000
_cell.angle_alpha   90.00
_cell.angle_beta   90.00
_cell.angle_gamma   90.00
#
_symmetry.space_group_name_H-M   'P 1'
#
loop_
_entity.id
_entity.type
_entity.pdbx_description
1 polymer ?
#
loop_
_entity_poly.entity_id
_entity_poly.type
_entity_poly.pdbx_seq_one_letter_code
_entity_poly.pdbx_strand_id
1 'polypeptide(L)'
;MNLSIEGASILFDDCPQKLWGIRLANGTRDDTTTKELIGLLDEYRSYGVNTITTFFMGCRESAYDPFSPDGRQIDDDHARRMRSLAQALEDRGTVLVAGIFYQNAPIGLTDRSAVENAIRTATRTFAGFGNVIINVVNEHNSSGWAKHGCYPFQDPDEIIHLCRIAKEEGVIRTRKVACRLPSDAGKLSRSSLAQHPTCEEHNDIFHTGCQHCPHGGRLSGFGRRPGRAVLSARDETV
;
A
#
# COMPACT_ATOMS: atom_id res chain seq x y z
N MET A 1 5.51 -13.26 -12.21
CA MET A 1 5.49 -11.82 -12.53
C MET A 1 6.82 -11.22 -12.10
N ASN A 2 7.35 -10.22 -12.78
CA ASN A 2 8.58 -9.54 -12.40
C ASN A 2 8.32 -8.03 -12.21
N LEU A 3 8.45 -7.55 -10.97
CA LEU A 3 8.34 -6.15 -10.63
C LEU A 3 9.67 -5.42 -10.85
N SER A 4 9.66 -4.31 -11.58
CA SER A 4 10.83 -3.45 -11.76
C SER A 4 10.45 -1.96 -11.76
N ILE A 5 11.47 -1.09 -11.75
CA ILE A 5 11.30 0.36 -11.80
C ILE A 5 12.13 0.89 -12.96
N GLU A 6 11.53 1.76 -13.77
CA GLU A 6 12.20 2.54 -14.81
C GLU A 6 11.81 4.01 -14.64
N GLY A 7 12.78 4.85 -14.27
CA GLY A 7 12.52 6.24 -13.90
C GLY A 7 11.49 6.33 -12.76
N ALA A 8 10.36 6.99 -13.05
CA ALA A 8 9.24 7.14 -12.10
C ALA A 8 8.13 6.06 -12.26
N SER A 9 8.31 5.11 -13.19
CA SER A 9 7.29 4.09 -13.48
C SER A 9 7.60 2.77 -12.77
N ILE A 10 6.54 2.11 -12.31
CA ILE A 10 6.56 0.71 -11.86
C ILE A 10 6.18 -0.16 -13.04
N LEU A 11 6.95 -1.21 -13.30
CA LEU A 11 6.75 -2.10 -14.44
C LEU A 11 6.44 -3.51 -13.92
N PHE A 12 5.44 -4.17 -14.54
CA PHE A 12 5.22 -5.61 -14.41
C PHE A 12 5.60 -6.26 -15.72
N ASP A 13 6.56 -7.19 -15.68
CA ASP A 13 7.06 -7.89 -16.88
C ASP A 13 7.39 -6.88 -18.01
N ASP A 14 8.13 -5.82 -17.63
CA ASP A 14 8.56 -4.70 -18.48
C ASP A 14 7.43 -3.81 -19.05
N CYS A 15 6.21 -3.93 -18.53
CA CYS A 15 5.08 -3.09 -18.91
C CYS A 15 4.76 -2.08 -17.80
N PRO A 16 4.75 -0.76 -18.07
CA PRO A 16 4.35 0.24 -17.07
C PRO A 16 2.95 -0.03 -16.53
N GLN A 17 2.80 0.04 -15.21
CA GLN A 17 1.54 -0.18 -14.51
C GLN A 17 1.23 0.96 -13.56
N LYS A 18 -0.05 1.33 -13.51
CA LYS A 18 -0.59 2.13 -12.41
C LYS A 18 -1.03 1.18 -11.31
N LEU A 19 -0.50 1.34 -10.10
CA LEU A 19 -1.00 0.61 -8.93
C LEU A 19 -2.33 1.20 -8.50
N TRP A 20 -3.36 0.36 -8.45
CA TRP A 20 -4.68 0.70 -7.92
C TRP A 20 -5.14 -0.44 -7.02
N GLY A 21 -5.32 -0.12 -5.74
CA GLY A 21 -5.33 -1.13 -4.69
C GLY A 21 -6.18 -0.82 -3.48
N ILE A 22 -6.33 -1.85 -2.64
CA ILE A 22 -7.06 -1.82 -1.38
C ILE A 22 -6.12 -2.17 -0.23
N ARG A 23 -6.22 -1.45 0.89
CA ARG A 23 -5.50 -1.78 2.13
C ARG A 23 -6.33 -2.68 3.02
N LEU A 24 -5.82 -3.88 3.27
CA LEU A 24 -6.40 -4.93 4.11
C LEU A 24 -5.36 -5.31 5.18
N ALA A 25 -5.08 -4.36 6.07
CA ALA A 25 -3.91 -4.41 6.98
C ALA A 25 -3.86 -5.67 7.86
N ASN A 26 -5.03 -6.19 8.27
CA ASN A 26 -5.16 -7.39 9.12
C ASN A 26 -5.53 -8.65 8.33
N GLY A 27 -5.43 -8.61 6.99
CA GLY A 27 -5.85 -9.71 6.11
C GLY A 27 -5.16 -11.05 6.39
N THR A 28 -4.03 -11.03 7.10
CA THR A 28 -3.25 -12.22 7.47
C THR A 28 -3.22 -12.50 8.97
N ARG A 29 -4.12 -11.91 9.77
CA ARG A 29 -4.09 -12.05 11.24
C ARG A 29 -4.27 -13.49 11.72
N ASP A 30 -5.09 -14.27 11.01
CA ASP A 30 -5.41 -15.67 11.30
C ASP A 30 -5.75 -16.42 10.01
N ASP A 31 -5.84 -17.75 10.09
CA ASP A 31 -6.09 -18.61 8.93
C ASP A 31 -7.46 -18.37 8.29
N THR A 32 -8.49 -18.10 9.09
CA THR A 32 -9.85 -17.87 8.61
C THR A 32 -9.90 -16.60 7.76
N THR A 33 -9.42 -15.49 8.31
CA THR A 33 -9.35 -14.18 7.65
C THR A 33 -8.48 -14.24 6.39
N THR A 34 -7.35 -14.98 6.44
CA THR A 34 -6.48 -15.15 5.27
C THR A 34 -7.17 -15.92 4.15
N LYS A 35 -7.89 -17.00 4.48
CA LYS A 35 -8.65 -17.80 3.51
C LYS A 35 -9.79 -16.99 2.90
N GLU A 36 -10.53 -16.24 3.70
CA GLU A 36 -11.59 -15.35 3.24
C GLU A 36 -11.05 -14.29 2.27
N LEU A 37 -9.96 -13.62 2.63
CA LEU A 37 -9.28 -12.66 1.75
C LEU A 37 -8.87 -13.31 0.43
N ILE A 38 -8.19 -14.46 0.46
CA ILE A 38 -7.76 -15.16 -0.75
C ILE A 38 -8.97 -15.52 -1.63
N GLY A 39 -10.09 -15.92 -1.03
CA GLY A 39 -11.34 -16.23 -1.74
C GLY A 39 -11.97 -15.03 -2.46
N LEU A 40 -11.71 -13.81 -2.01
CA LEU A 40 -12.26 -12.57 -2.59
C LEU A 40 -11.36 -11.95 -3.68
N LEU A 41 -10.16 -12.48 -3.91
CA LEU A 41 -9.19 -11.85 -4.82
C LEU A 41 -9.68 -11.75 -6.26
N ASP A 42 -10.43 -12.75 -6.75
CA ASP A 42 -10.99 -12.72 -8.11
C ASP A 42 -12.09 -11.66 -8.25
N GLU A 43 -12.88 -11.44 -7.21
CA GLU A 43 -13.87 -10.37 -7.16
C GLU A 43 -13.19 -9.00 -7.16
N TYR A 44 -12.19 -8.78 -6.31
CA TYR A 44 -11.40 -7.54 -6.34
C TYR A 44 -10.79 -7.28 -7.72
N ARG A 45 -10.23 -8.32 -8.35
CA ARG A 45 -9.67 -8.21 -9.70
C ARG A 45 -10.72 -7.83 -10.73
N SER A 46 -11.96 -8.32 -10.60
CA SER A 46 -13.06 -7.96 -11.51
C SER A 46 -13.38 -6.46 -11.51
N TYR A 47 -13.10 -5.77 -10.39
CA TYR A 47 -13.20 -4.32 -10.26
C TYR A 47 -11.94 -3.57 -10.72
N GLY A 48 -10.91 -4.28 -11.18
CA GLY A 48 -9.64 -3.71 -11.64
C GLY A 48 -8.56 -3.59 -10.56
N VAL A 49 -8.79 -4.12 -9.36
CA VAL A 49 -7.81 -4.07 -8.26
C VAL A 49 -6.59 -4.90 -8.66
N ASN A 50 -5.42 -4.26 -8.69
CA ASN A 50 -4.15 -4.91 -9.04
C ASN A 50 -3.10 -4.83 -7.92
N THR A 51 -3.47 -4.29 -6.76
CA THR A 51 -2.58 -4.17 -5.61
C THR A 51 -3.35 -4.40 -4.30
N ILE A 52 -2.81 -5.20 -3.40
CA ILE A 52 -3.33 -5.40 -2.04
C ILE A 52 -2.23 -5.05 -1.04
N THR A 53 -2.58 -4.30 0.00
CA THR A 53 -1.64 -3.97 1.09
C THR A 53 -2.04 -4.71 2.38
N THR A 54 -1.11 -5.43 2.99
CA THR A 54 -1.29 -6.04 4.32
C THR A 54 -0.05 -5.80 5.19
N PHE A 55 -0.15 -6.01 6.51
CA PHE A 55 0.94 -5.72 7.44
C PHE A 55 1.28 -6.93 8.33
N PHE A 56 2.57 -7.19 8.54
CA PHE A 56 3.06 -8.13 9.56
C PHE A 56 2.62 -7.71 10.97
N MET A 57 2.68 -6.42 11.29
CA MET A 57 2.20 -5.94 12.59
C MET A 57 0.71 -5.58 12.62
N GLY A 58 -0.02 -5.86 11.52
CA GLY A 58 -1.43 -5.54 11.40
C GLY A 58 -1.74 -4.04 11.52
N CYS A 59 -2.91 -3.73 12.08
CA CYS A 59 -3.32 -2.40 12.48
C CYS A 59 -4.28 -2.43 13.69
N ARG A 60 -4.33 -1.30 14.42
CA ARG A 60 -5.18 -1.04 15.61
C ARG A 60 -5.58 -2.30 16.40
N GLU A 61 -6.86 -2.64 16.42
CA GLU A 61 -7.50 -3.61 17.32
C GLU A 61 -6.97 -5.04 17.22
N SER A 62 -6.14 -5.35 16.23
CA SER A 62 -5.42 -6.62 16.12
C SER A 62 -3.95 -6.44 15.77
N ALA A 63 -3.36 -5.33 16.21
CA ALA A 63 -1.92 -5.13 16.08
C ALA A 63 -1.18 -6.07 17.03
N TYR A 64 -0.15 -6.73 16.53
CA TYR A 64 0.71 -7.62 17.30
C TYR A 64 2.13 -7.57 16.76
N ASP A 65 3.10 -8.05 17.54
CA ASP A 65 4.47 -8.20 17.09
C ASP A 65 4.74 -9.68 16.76
N PRO A 66 4.92 -10.06 15.47
CA PRO A 66 5.22 -11.43 15.09
C PRO A 66 6.71 -11.79 15.22
N PHE A 67 7.58 -10.86 15.60
CA PHE A 67 9.04 -11.07 15.61
C PHE A 67 9.53 -11.55 16.98
N SER A 68 10.62 -12.32 16.97
CA SER A 68 11.42 -12.54 18.17
C SER A 68 12.04 -11.23 18.67
N PRO A 69 12.40 -11.10 19.96
CA PRO A 69 13.00 -9.88 20.49
C PRO A 69 14.27 -9.41 19.77
N ASP A 70 15.03 -10.33 19.16
CA ASP A 70 16.25 -10.05 18.37
C ASP A 70 15.98 -9.86 16.87
N GLY A 71 14.71 -9.93 16.45
CA GLY A 71 14.23 -9.81 15.07
C GLY A 71 14.66 -10.92 14.11
N ARG A 72 15.32 -11.98 14.59
CA ARG A 72 15.87 -13.06 13.74
C ARG A 72 14.87 -14.14 13.38
N GLN A 73 13.75 -14.20 14.08
CA GLN A 73 12.66 -15.13 13.82
C GLN A 73 11.35 -14.35 13.67
N ILE A 74 10.42 -14.98 12.97
CA ILE A 74 9.05 -14.55 12.82
C ILE A 74 8.14 -15.74 13.16
N ASP A 75 6.97 -15.49 13.71
CA ASP A 75 5.91 -16.49 13.85
C ASP A 75 5.72 -17.25 12.52
N ASP A 76 6.02 -18.56 12.55
CA ASP A 76 6.04 -19.41 11.35
C ASP A 76 4.66 -19.49 10.68
N ASP A 77 3.60 -19.46 11.48
CA ASP A 77 2.23 -19.50 11.00
C ASP A 77 1.86 -18.17 10.32
N HIS A 78 2.33 -17.03 10.84
CA HIS A 78 2.16 -15.75 10.17
C HIS A 78 2.96 -15.68 8.87
N ALA A 79 4.22 -16.09 8.89
CA ALA A 79 5.04 -16.15 7.68
C ALA A 79 4.37 -17.01 6.60
N ARG A 80 3.81 -18.16 6.97
CA ARG A 80 3.03 -19.01 6.07
C ARG A 80 1.80 -18.29 5.50
N ARG A 81 1.02 -17.57 6.31
CA ARG A 81 -0.15 -16.80 5.83
C ARG A 81 0.25 -15.70 4.85
N MET A 82 1.31 -14.94 5.16
CA MET A 82 1.84 -13.90 4.28
C MET A 82 2.31 -14.47 2.94
N ARG A 83 3.01 -15.60 2.95
CA ARG A 83 3.44 -16.30 1.72
C ARG A 83 2.25 -16.85 0.92
N SER A 84 1.25 -17.38 1.59
CA SER A 84 0.03 -17.90 0.95
C SER A 84 -0.71 -16.79 0.20
N LEU A 85 -0.82 -15.61 0.83
CA LEU A 85 -1.39 -14.43 0.18
C LEU A 85 -0.51 -13.95 -0.99
N ALA A 86 0.81 -13.87 -0.81
CA ALA A 86 1.74 -13.47 -1.88
C ALA A 86 1.61 -14.37 -3.12
N GLN A 87 1.56 -15.70 -2.92
CA GLN A 87 1.35 -16.67 -4.01
C GLN A 87 0.00 -16.48 -4.69
N ALA A 88 -1.08 -16.38 -3.92
CA ALA A 88 -2.43 -16.23 -4.48
C ALA A 88 -2.57 -14.93 -5.30
N LEU A 89 -1.88 -13.87 -4.89
CA LEU A 89 -1.79 -12.61 -5.63
C LEU A 89 -0.91 -12.76 -6.88
N GLU A 90 0.23 -13.47 -6.78
CA GLU A 90 1.14 -13.69 -7.92
C GLU A 90 0.46 -14.47 -9.05
N ASP A 91 -0.27 -15.53 -8.69
CA ASP A 91 -1.07 -16.34 -9.63
C ASP A 91 -2.11 -15.49 -10.38
N ARG A 92 -2.46 -14.32 -9.82
CA ARG A 92 -3.42 -13.37 -10.37
C ARG A 92 -2.76 -12.12 -10.97
N GLY A 93 -1.43 -12.04 -11.04
CA GLY A 93 -0.75 -10.84 -11.51
C GLY A 93 -1.07 -9.59 -10.68
N THR A 94 -1.32 -9.78 -9.39
CA THR A 94 -1.63 -8.74 -8.42
C THR A 94 -0.42 -8.53 -7.51
N VAL A 95 -0.11 -7.26 -7.19
CA VAL A 95 0.99 -6.91 -6.29
C VAL A 95 0.56 -6.99 -4.84
N LEU A 96 1.46 -7.51 -4.00
CA LEU A 96 1.39 -7.38 -2.56
C LEU A 96 2.28 -6.22 -2.10
N VAL A 97 1.72 -5.25 -1.38
CA VAL A 97 2.51 -4.33 -0.55
C VAL A 97 2.52 -4.89 0.87
N ALA A 98 3.64 -5.49 1.27
CA ALA A 98 3.85 -6.06 2.59
C ALA A 98 4.45 -5.01 3.53
N GLY A 99 3.61 -4.49 4.42
CA GLY A 99 4.05 -3.60 5.49
C GLY A 99 4.66 -4.35 6.66
N ILE A 100 5.73 -3.82 7.24
CA ILE A 100 6.42 -4.45 8.38
C ILE A 100 5.99 -3.77 9.67
N PHE A 101 6.51 -2.56 9.93
CA PHE A 101 6.33 -1.90 11.22
C PHE A 101 5.08 -1.01 11.27
N TYR A 102 4.37 -1.07 12.40
CA TYR A 102 3.21 -0.25 12.70
C TYR A 102 3.30 0.37 14.10
N GLN A 103 3.18 1.70 14.21
CA GLN A 103 3.42 2.46 15.45
C GLN A 103 2.57 2.07 16.66
N ASN A 104 1.39 1.47 16.46
CA ASN A 104 0.53 1.03 17.56
C ASN A 104 0.65 -0.46 17.87
N ALA A 105 1.54 -1.18 17.20
CA ALA A 105 1.88 -2.54 17.58
C ALA A 105 2.70 -2.57 18.88
N PRO A 106 2.59 -3.65 19.67
CA PRO A 106 3.37 -3.84 20.89
C PRO A 106 4.79 -4.32 20.55
N ILE A 107 5.61 -3.45 19.95
CA ILE A 107 6.96 -3.80 19.48
C ILE A 107 7.84 -4.26 20.65
N GLY A 108 8.30 -5.50 20.58
CA GLY A 108 9.17 -6.18 21.55
C GLY A 108 10.64 -6.27 21.12
N LEU A 109 11.02 -5.62 20.02
CA LEU A 109 12.39 -5.59 19.51
C LEU A 109 13.32 -4.80 20.45
N THR A 110 14.47 -5.38 20.77
CA THR A 110 15.33 -4.88 21.87
C THR A 110 16.13 -3.63 21.52
N ASP A 111 16.59 -3.52 20.28
CA ASP A 111 17.56 -2.50 19.86
C ASP A 111 17.56 -2.32 18.33
N ARG A 112 18.47 -1.47 17.86
CA ARG A 112 18.69 -1.20 16.44
C ARG A 112 18.93 -2.48 15.63
N SER A 113 19.79 -3.37 16.11
CA SER A 113 20.11 -4.60 15.41
C SER A 113 18.88 -5.49 15.28
N ALA A 114 18.05 -5.55 16.31
CA ALA A 114 16.78 -6.28 16.27
C ALA A 114 15.82 -5.74 15.19
N VAL A 115 15.69 -4.41 15.07
CA VAL A 115 14.87 -3.78 14.02
C VAL A 115 15.41 -4.10 12.62
N GLU A 116 16.72 -3.99 12.42
CA GLU A 116 17.34 -4.35 11.16
C GLU A 116 17.20 -5.85 10.83
N ASN A 117 17.32 -6.73 11.82
CA ASN A 117 17.10 -8.17 11.66
C ASN A 117 15.65 -8.46 11.27
N ALA A 118 14.68 -7.80 11.91
CA ALA A 118 13.26 -7.97 11.58
C ALA A 118 12.96 -7.57 10.12
N ILE A 119 13.57 -6.50 9.59
CA ILE A 119 13.49 -6.16 8.16
C ILE A 119 14.01 -7.32 7.28
N ARG A 120 15.19 -7.86 7.60
CA ARG A 120 15.78 -8.97 6.82
C ARG A 120 14.91 -10.21 6.90
N THR A 121 14.45 -10.59 8.09
CA THR A 121 13.56 -11.72 8.33
C THR A 121 12.26 -11.59 7.54
N ALA A 122 11.59 -10.44 7.63
CA ALA A 122 10.37 -10.15 6.88
C ALA A 122 10.60 -10.18 5.36
N THR A 123 11.74 -9.66 4.88
CA THR A 123 12.08 -9.67 3.45
C THR A 123 12.34 -11.10 2.96
N ARG A 124 13.08 -11.92 3.73
CA ARG A 124 13.34 -13.34 3.41
C ARG A 124 12.08 -14.19 3.35
N THR A 125 11.04 -13.85 4.11
CA THR A 125 9.73 -14.52 4.02
C THR A 125 9.20 -14.51 2.58
N PHE A 126 9.54 -13.49 1.78
CA PHE A 126 9.11 -13.37 0.39
C PHE A 126 10.17 -13.77 -0.63
N ALA A 127 11.25 -14.45 -0.23
CA ALA A 127 12.25 -14.94 -1.17
C ALA A 127 11.60 -15.83 -2.25
N GLY A 128 11.80 -15.46 -3.51
CA GLY A 128 11.24 -16.16 -4.67
C GLY A 128 9.94 -15.57 -5.24
N PHE A 129 9.30 -14.61 -4.57
CA PHE A 129 8.13 -13.90 -5.11
C PHE A 129 8.54 -12.65 -5.88
N GLY A 130 8.05 -12.51 -7.11
CA GLY A 130 8.33 -11.33 -7.95
C GLY A 130 7.28 -10.22 -7.85
N ASN A 131 6.24 -10.40 -7.04
CA ASN A 131 5.08 -9.52 -6.93
C ASN A 131 5.00 -8.72 -5.62
N VAL A 132 6.08 -8.63 -4.84
CA VAL A 132 6.06 -8.03 -3.49
C VAL A 132 6.81 -6.70 -3.45
N ILE A 133 6.17 -5.68 -2.88
CA ILE A 133 6.78 -4.40 -2.46
C ILE A 133 6.85 -4.40 -0.93
N ILE A 134 8.02 -4.07 -0.38
CA ILE A 134 8.19 -3.94 1.07
C ILE A 134 7.93 -2.50 1.51
N ASN A 135 6.99 -2.33 2.44
CA ASN A 135 6.79 -1.08 3.17
C ASN A 135 7.41 -1.22 4.56
N VAL A 136 8.59 -0.64 4.77
CA VAL A 136 9.38 -0.86 5.98
C VAL A 136 8.70 -0.28 7.23
N VAL A 137 8.18 0.94 7.16
CA VAL A 137 7.61 1.68 8.31
C VAL A 137 6.39 2.47 7.87
N ASN A 138 5.21 2.10 8.40
CA ASN A 138 3.98 2.85 8.15
C ASN A 138 4.05 4.24 8.80
N GLU A 139 3.80 5.31 8.03
CA GLU A 139 3.65 6.68 8.56
C GLU A 139 4.80 7.05 9.51
N HIS A 140 6.05 6.90 9.04
CA HIS A 140 7.25 7.12 9.85
C HIS A 140 7.28 8.49 10.55
N ASN A 141 6.67 9.52 9.95
CA ASN A 141 6.56 10.85 10.52
C ASN A 141 5.50 10.99 11.64
N SER A 142 4.78 9.94 12.00
CA SER A 142 3.74 9.99 13.02
C SER A 142 4.31 10.01 14.44
N SER A 143 3.69 10.78 15.34
CA SER A 143 4.13 10.92 16.74
C SER A 143 3.99 9.64 17.56
N GLY A 144 3.21 8.66 17.10
CA GLY A 144 3.07 7.38 17.79
C GLY A 144 4.34 6.53 17.80
N TRP A 145 5.34 6.89 17.00
CA TRP A 145 6.67 6.27 17.02
C TRP A 145 7.54 6.68 18.21
N ALA A 146 7.31 7.86 18.81
CA ALA A 146 8.16 8.41 19.87
C ALA A 146 8.23 7.54 21.16
N LYS A 147 7.27 6.62 21.35
CA LYS A 147 7.25 5.69 22.49
C LYS A 147 8.16 4.47 22.32
N HIS A 148 8.67 4.22 21.10
CA HIS A 148 9.47 3.04 20.77
C HIS A 148 10.95 3.39 20.79
N GLY A 149 11.63 3.09 21.90
CA GLY A 149 13.04 3.44 22.10
C GLY A 149 14.06 2.56 21.36
N CYS A 150 13.63 1.50 20.68
CA CYS A 150 14.54 0.55 20.03
C CYS A 150 15.15 1.06 18.72
N TYR A 151 14.53 2.06 18.07
CA TYR A 151 15.03 2.61 16.81
C TYR A 151 14.45 4.02 16.55
N PRO A 152 15.20 4.94 15.91
CA PRO A 152 14.71 6.28 15.54
C PRO A 152 13.75 6.25 14.34
N PHE A 153 12.57 5.65 14.49
CA PHE A 153 11.60 5.46 13.40
C PHE A 153 11.08 6.75 12.74
N GLN A 154 11.28 7.93 13.35
CA GLN A 154 10.85 9.21 12.77
C GLN A 154 11.92 9.91 11.94
N ASP A 155 13.15 9.40 11.93
CA ASP A 155 14.26 9.98 11.18
C ASP A 155 14.26 9.47 9.72
N PRO A 156 14.10 10.35 8.70
CA PRO A 156 14.09 9.94 7.29
C PRO A 156 15.36 9.19 6.84
N ASP A 157 16.54 9.57 7.33
CA ASP A 157 17.80 8.91 6.94
C ASP A 157 17.83 7.47 7.44
N GLU A 158 17.25 7.24 8.61
CA GLU A 158 17.12 5.93 9.23
C GLU A 158 16.06 5.07 8.55
N ILE A 159 15.00 5.67 8.01
CA ILE A 159 14.04 4.95 7.15
C ILE A 159 14.69 4.56 5.82
N ILE A 160 15.48 5.45 5.20
CA ILE A 160 16.22 5.14 3.99
C ILE A 160 17.22 3.99 4.25
N HIS A 161 17.86 3.96 5.42
CA HIS A 161 18.71 2.85 5.84
C HIS A 161 17.94 1.51 5.88
N LEU A 162 16.75 1.46 6.51
CA LEU A 162 15.93 0.24 6.51
C LEU A 162 15.50 -0.17 5.09
N CYS A 163 15.15 0.78 4.22
CA CYS A 163 14.85 0.51 2.81
C CYS A 163 16.05 -0.09 2.06
N ARG A 164 17.29 0.36 2.34
CA ARG A 164 18.50 -0.21 1.75
C ARG A 164 18.69 -1.67 2.19
N ILE A 165 18.50 -1.96 3.48
CA ILE A 165 18.56 -3.33 4.00
C ILE A 165 17.55 -4.24 3.29
N ALA A 166 16.29 -3.80 3.18
CA ALA A 166 15.25 -4.58 2.48
C ALA A 166 15.62 -4.82 1.00
N LYS A 167 16.18 -3.81 0.33
CA LYS A 167 16.62 -3.92 -1.07
C LYS A 167 17.78 -4.90 -1.22
N GLU A 168 18.81 -4.81 -0.37
CA GLU A 168 19.98 -5.69 -0.40
C GLU A 168 19.60 -7.15 -0.12
N GLU A 169 18.71 -7.37 0.84
CA GLU A 169 18.20 -8.71 1.17
C GLU A 169 17.32 -9.29 0.03
N GLY A 170 16.52 -8.44 -0.63
CA GLY A 170 15.65 -8.81 -1.74
C GLY A 170 16.36 -9.12 -3.06
N VAL A 171 17.65 -8.81 -3.22
CA VAL A 171 18.43 -9.03 -4.46
C VAL A 171 18.69 -10.53 -4.76
N ILE A 172 18.20 -11.46 -3.94
CA ILE A 172 18.30 -12.89 -4.23
C ILE A 172 17.27 -13.31 -5.33
N ARG A 173 17.72 -13.14 -6.58
CA ARG A 173 17.29 -13.77 -7.86
C ARG A 173 15.93 -13.37 -8.46
N THR A 174 15.89 -12.26 -9.20
CA THR A 174 14.91 -12.06 -10.28
C THR A 174 15.31 -12.83 -11.54
N ARG A 175 14.41 -13.68 -12.06
CA ARG A 175 14.53 -14.25 -13.42
C ARG A 175 13.99 -13.20 -14.40
N LYS A 176 14.78 -12.80 -15.40
CA LYS A 176 14.26 -12.04 -16.55
C LYS A 176 13.24 -12.90 -17.29
N VAL A 177 11.98 -12.48 -17.31
CA VAL A 177 10.95 -12.98 -18.23
C VAL A 177 10.61 -11.83 -19.15
N ALA A 178 10.79 -12.03 -20.46
CA ALA A 178 10.46 -11.03 -21.46
C ALA A 178 8.93 -10.86 -21.54
N CYS A 179 8.49 -9.60 -21.64
CA CYS A 179 7.12 -9.18 -21.87
C CYS A 179 6.38 -10.07 -22.90
N ARG A 180 5.24 -10.64 -22.50
CA ARG A 180 4.18 -11.07 -23.43
C ARG A 180 2.93 -10.30 -23.07
N LEU A 181 2.57 -9.33 -23.91
CA LEU A 181 1.26 -8.73 -23.86
C LEU A 181 0.20 -9.84 -24.04
N PRO A 182 -0.92 -9.82 -23.29
CA PRO A 182 -2.03 -10.73 -23.52
C PRO A 182 -2.52 -10.55 -24.95
N SER A 183 -2.34 -11.57 -25.79
CA SER A 183 -2.90 -11.63 -27.13
C SER A 183 -4.37 -12.03 -27.06
N ASP A 184 -5.22 -11.26 -26.38
CA ASP A 184 -6.67 -11.43 -26.44
C ASP A 184 -7.38 -10.14 -26.00
N ALA A 185 -7.35 -9.15 -26.89
CA ALA A 185 -8.45 -8.20 -27.02
C ALA A 185 -9.02 -8.40 -28.42
N GLY A 186 -10.21 -9.02 -28.48
CA GLY A 186 -10.97 -9.20 -29.70
C GLY A 186 -11.02 -7.90 -30.51
N LYS A 187 -10.90 -8.04 -31.83
CA LYS A 187 -10.98 -6.99 -32.84
C LYS A 187 -12.13 -6.01 -32.54
N LEU A 188 -11.84 -4.89 -31.88
CA LEU A 188 -12.69 -3.71 -31.95
C LEU A 188 -12.27 -2.94 -33.20
N SER A 189 -13.21 -2.82 -34.13
CA SER A 189 -13.02 -2.18 -35.43
C SER A 189 -12.58 -0.74 -35.27
N ARG A 190 -11.60 -0.34 -36.10
CA ARG A 190 -11.16 1.04 -36.27
C ARG A 190 -12.29 1.92 -36.82
N SER A 191 -13.13 2.47 -35.96
CA SER A 191 -14.07 3.52 -36.35
C SER A 191 -14.58 4.33 -35.15
N SER A 192 -13.68 4.94 -34.37
CA SER A 192 -13.99 6.12 -33.56
C SER A 192 -12.72 6.75 -32.97
N LEU A 193 -11.83 7.27 -33.83
CA LEU A 193 -10.81 8.22 -33.41
C LEU A 193 -11.15 9.56 -34.06
N ALA A 194 -12.06 10.29 -33.41
CA ALA A 194 -12.31 11.70 -33.67
C ALA A 194 -11.83 12.49 -32.44
N GLN A 195 -10.66 13.08 -32.61
CA GLN A 195 -10.26 14.43 -32.16
C GLN A 195 -10.83 14.93 -30.82
N HIS A 196 -9.98 14.97 -29.79
CA HIS A 196 -9.99 16.09 -28.84
C HIS A 196 -8.55 16.42 -28.38
N PRO A 197 -8.26 17.70 -28.12
CA PRO A 197 -6.91 18.25 -28.10
C PRO A 197 -6.16 17.95 -26.80
N THR A 198 -4.84 18.04 -26.92
CA THR A 198 -3.80 17.93 -25.89
C THR A 198 -4.13 18.75 -24.64
N CYS A 199 -4.23 18.09 -23.49
CA CYS A 199 -3.99 18.74 -22.19
C CYS A 199 -2.57 18.40 -21.75
N GLU A 200 -1.72 19.42 -21.77
CA GLU A 200 -0.38 19.43 -21.20
C GLU A 200 -0.43 19.23 -19.67
N GLU A 201 0.53 18.44 -19.21
CA GLU A 201 1.21 18.43 -17.91
C GLU A 201 0.55 19.14 -16.71
N HIS A 202 -0.02 18.35 -15.80
CA HIS A 202 0.05 18.61 -14.36
C HIS A 202 0.27 17.27 -13.63
N ASN A 203 1.54 16.91 -13.47
CA ASN A 203 2.01 15.83 -12.61
C ASN A 203 2.28 16.43 -11.22
N ASP A 204 1.36 16.28 -10.29
CA ASP A 204 1.63 16.47 -8.86
C ASP A 204 0.89 15.39 -8.06
N ILE A 205 1.61 14.29 -7.78
CA ILE A 205 1.20 13.28 -6.81
C ILE A 205 1.69 13.77 -5.44
N PHE A 206 1.01 14.75 -4.86
CA PHE A 206 0.92 15.01 -3.41
C PHE A 206 -0.15 16.10 -3.20
N HIS A 207 -1.36 15.71 -2.80
CA HIS A 207 -2.32 16.66 -2.23
C HIS A 207 -2.58 16.32 -0.76
N THR A 208 -1.75 16.92 0.11
CA THR A 208 -2.22 17.44 1.38
C THR A 208 -3.22 18.56 1.11
N GLY A 209 -4.37 18.54 1.81
CA GLY A 209 -5.45 19.49 1.60
C GLY A 209 -4.99 20.95 1.68
N CYS A 210 -5.42 21.76 0.71
CA CYS A 210 -5.30 23.20 0.76
C CYS A 210 -6.69 23.82 0.56
N GLN A 211 -7.15 24.51 1.59
CA GLN A 211 -8.30 25.42 1.54
C GLN A 211 -7.91 26.65 0.70
N HIS A 212 -8.89 27.21 -0.03
CA HIS A 212 -8.82 28.37 -0.94
C HIS A 212 -8.37 28.10 -2.37
N CYS A 213 -9.35 28.01 -3.28
CA CYS A 213 -9.16 28.38 -4.68
C CYS A 213 -10.01 29.64 -4.96
N PRO A 214 -9.42 30.77 -5.39
CA PRO A 214 -10.10 32.04 -5.57
C PRO A 214 -10.51 32.23 -7.04
N HIS A 215 -11.40 31.41 -7.59
CA HIS A 215 -12.03 31.71 -8.89
C HIS A 215 -13.50 31.33 -8.89
N GLY A 216 -14.34 32.36 -8.79
CA GLY A 216 -15.78 32.26 -8.89
C GLY A 216 -16.24 31.84 -10.28
N GLY A 217 -17.22 30.94 -10.30
CA GLY A 217 -17.98 30.59 -11.49
C GLY A 217 -19.36 30.12 -11.06
N ARG A 218 -20.36 31.00 -11.19
CA ARG A 218 -21.77 30.72 -10.89
C ARG A 218 -22.28 29.63 -11.83
N LEU A 219 -22.91 28.59 -11.26
CA LEU A 219 -23.92 27.83 -11.98
C LEU A 219 -25.29 28.19 -11.42
N SER A 220 -26.00 28.98 -12.20
CA SER A 220 -27.41 29.31 -12.04
C SER A 220 -28.30 28.20 -12.59
N GLY A 221 -29.34 27.82 -11.85
CA GLY A 221 -30.65 27.55 -12.45
C GLY A 221 -31.28 26.18 -12.16
N PHE A 222 -32.45 26.27 -11.49
CA PHE A 222 -33.56 25.29 -11.40
C PHE A 222 -33.39 24.07 -10.47
N GLY A 223 -34.20 23.87 -9.42
CA GLY A 223 -35.36 24.63 -8.96
C GLY A 223 -35.93 24.12 -7.62
N ARG A 224 -36.68 25.04 -6.99
CA ARG A 224 -37.73 24.91 -5.95
C ARG A 224 -37.36 24.31 -4.57
N ARG A 225 -37.22 25.22 -3.59
CA ARG A 225 -37.70 25.03 -2.20
C ARG A 225 -39.18 25.47 -2.10
N PRO A 226 -39.94 25.01 -1.10
CA PRO A 226 -40.13 25.89 0.06
C PRO A 226 -40.11 25.15 1.41
N GLY A 227 -39.72 25.87 2.46
CA GLY A 227 -39.76 25.39 3.84
C GLY A 227 -38.81 26.17 4.72
N ARG A 228 -39.24 27.38 5.12
CA ARG A 228 -38.52 28.33 5.96
C ARG A 228 -38.94 28.11 7.41
N ALA A 229 -37.98 27.99 8.33
CA ALA A 229 -38.15 28.43 9.71
C ALA A 229 -36.78 28.93 10.20
N VAL A 230 -36.68 30.26 10.25
CA VAL A 230 -35.63 31.01 10.92
C VAL A 230 -36.21 31.38 12.28
N LEU A 231 -35.50 31.08 13.36
CA LEU A 231 -35.64 31.81 14.62
C LEU A 231 -34.26 32.33 15.01
N SER A 232 -34.25 33.63 15.26
CA SER A 232 -33.11 34.50 15.49
C SER A 232 -32.63 34.47 16.94
N ALA A 233 -31.36 34.86 17.08
CA ALA A 233 -30.62 35.26 18.27
C ALA A 233 -31.42 36.00 19.36
N ARG A 234 -30.96 35.83 20.61
CA ARG A 234 -30.73 36.94 21.55
C ARG A 234 -29.50 36.67 22.42
N ASP A 235 -28.67 37.70 22.52
CA ASP A 235 -27.72 38.00 23.60
C ASP A 235 -28.38 37.96 24.99
N GLU A 236 -27.58 37.67 26.01
CA GLU A 236 -27.56 38.28 27.36
C GLU A 236 -26.41 37.64 28.16
N THR A 237 -25.29 38.35 28.37
CA THR A 237 -24.78 38.90 29.67
C THR A 237 -24.63 37.86 30.79
N VAL A 238 -23.48 37.69 31.48
CA VAL A 238 -22.50 38.63 32.07
C VAL A 238 -21.11 37.99 32.05
#